data_AF-N6ZTP1-F1
#
_entry.id   AF-N6ZTP1-F1
#
_cell.length_a   1.000
_cell.length_b   1.000
_cell.length_c   1.000
_cell.angle_alpha   90.00
_cell.angle_beta   90.00
_cell.angle_gamma   90.00
#
_symmetry.space_group_name_H-M   'P 1'
#
loop_
_entity.id
_entity.type
_entity.pdbx_description
1 polymer ?
#
loop_
_entity_poly.entity_id
_entity_poly.type
_entity_poly.pdbx_seq_one_letter_code
_entity_poly.pdbx_strand_id
1 'polypeptide(L)'
;MSKTAFPLRIQESERDRGRRLAEELGVSENRLYAELIHDGLLIREQMLYMTKLRSLAATTARADAIAVLDRAADDPAADRSILTLSRPRGR
;
A
#
# COMPACT_ATOMS: atom_id res chain seq x y z
N MET A 1 -0.34 -1.11 -28.04
CA MET A 1 0.22 -2.02 -27.02
C MET A 1 -0.74 -3.18 -26.83
N SER A 2 -0.34 -4.39 -27.21
CA SER A 2 -1.14 -5.60 -26.99
C SER A 2 -1.34 -5.78 -25.47
N LYS A 3 -2.57 -5.71 -24.99
CA LYS A 3 -2.91 -6.07 -23.61
C LYS A 3 -2.77 -7.59 -23.50
N THR A 4 -1.58 -8.06 -23.13
CA THR A 4 -1.35 -9.43 -22.74
C THR A 4 -2.18 -9.71 -21.50
N ALA A 5 -3.32 -10.38 -21.69
CA ALA A 5 -4.12 -10.87 -20.57
C ALA A 5 -3.30 -11.95 -19.86
N PHE A 6 -2.95 -11.71 -18.59
CA PHE A 6 -2.28 -12.71 -17.77
C PHE A 6 -3.33 -13.67 -17.21
N PRO A 7 -3.33 -14.96 -17.58
CA PRO A 7 -4.33 -15.90 -17.09
C PRO A 7 -4.11 -16.17 -15.60
N LEU A 8 -5.02 -15.68 -14.76
CA LEU A 8 -5.04 -15.94 -13.32
C LEU A 8 -5.44 -17.40 -13.06
N ARG A 9 -4.47 -18.19 -12.60
CA ARG A 9 -4.67 -19.56 -12.14
C ARG A 9 -5.09 -19.56 -10.68
N ILE A 10 -6.40 -19.62 -10.46
CA ILE A 10 -7.03 -19.67 -9.13
C ILE A 10 -8.03 -20.83 -9.09
N GLN A 11 -8.29 -21.37 -7.90
CA GLN A 11 -9.29 -22.40 -7.69
C GLN A 11 -10.69 -21.86 -8.01
N GLU A 12 -11.59 -22.72 -8.48
CA GLU A 12 -12.94 -22.29 -8.89
C GLU A 12 -13.75 -21.69 -7.73
N SER A 13 -13.60 -22.23 -6.52
CA SER A 13 -14.20 -21.68 -5.30
C SER A 13 -13.79 -20.23 -5.02
N GLU A 14 -12.52 -19.89 -5.28
CA GLU A 14 -12.01 -18.52 -5.14
C GLU A 14 -12.47 -17.63 -6.28
N ARG A 15 -12.58 -18.18 -7.50
CA ARG A 15 -13.15 -17.46 -8.66
C ARG A 15 -14.61 -17.07 -8.39
N ASP A 16 -15.40 -17.97 -7.84
CA ASP A 16 -16.81 -17.70 -7.51
C ASP A 16 -16.96 -16.67 -6.38
N ARG A 17 -16.00 -16.61 -5.44
CA ARG A 17 -15.94 -15.53 -4.45
C ARG A 17 -15.62 -14.20 -5.10
N GLY A 18 -14.60 -14.18 -5.98
CA GLY A 18 -14.21 -12.99 -6.73
C GLY A 18 -15.33 -12.45 -7.62
N ARG A 19 -16.07 -13.32 -8.30
CA ARG A 19 -17.22 -12.94 -9.12
C ARG A 19 -18.31 -12.27 -8.30
N ARG A 20 -18.74 -12.88 -7.19
CA ARG A 20 -19.75 -12.30 -6.29
C ARG A 20 -19.32 -10.95 -5.75
N LEU A 21 -18.05 -10.83 -5.34
CA LEU A 21 -17.52 -9.56 -4.85
C LEU A 21 -17.49 -8.48 -5.96
N ALA A 22 -17.13 -8.85 -7.19
CA ALA A 22 -17.14 -7.92 -8.31
C ALA A 22 -18.56 -7.43 -8.63
N GLU A 23 -19.55 -8.32 -8.58
CA GLU A 23 -20.97 -7.99 -8.73
C GLU A 23 -21.46 -7.05 -7.62
N GLU A 24 -21.15 -7.34 -6.35
CA GLU A 24 -21.48 -6.48 -5.20
C GLU A 24 -20.89 -5.08 -5.32
N LEU A 25 -19.68 -4.96 -5.87
CA LEU A 25 -18.97 -3.70 -6.07
C LEU A 25 -19.33 -2.99 -7.39
N GLY A 26 -20.12 -3.63 -8.27
CA GLY A 26 -20.48 -3.08 -9.58
C GLY A 26 -19.30 -2.89 -10.53
N VAL A 27 -18.26 -3.73 -10.41
CA VAL A 27 -17.06 -3.71 -11.26
C VAL A 27 -16.90 -5.01 -12.03
N SER A 28 -16.05 -5.01 -13.07
CA SER A 28 -15.72 -6.27 -13.74
C SER A 28 -14.75 -7.11 -12.89
N GLU A 29 -14.86 -8.44 -13.00
CA GLU A 29 -13.96 -9.37 -12.30
C GLU A 29 -12.48 -9.10 -12.63
N ASN A 30 -12.17 -8.77 -13.89
CA ASN A 30 -10.81 -8.37 -14.29
C ASN A 30 -10.32 -7.09 -13.61
N ARG A 31 -11.21 -6.10 -13.40
CA ARG A 31 -10.87 -4.86 -12.69
C ARG A 31 -10.61 -5.16 -11.21
N LEU A 32 -11.48 -5.96 -10.59
CA LEU A 32 -11.30 -6.38 -9.20
C LEU A 32 -9.94 -7.04 -8.99
N TYR A 33 -9.57 -8.03 -9.80
CA TYR A 33 -8.26 -8.68 -9.63
C TYR A 33 -7.09 -7.76 -9.93
N ALA A 34 -7.20 -6.86 -10.91
CA ALA A 34 -6.14 -5.89 -11.20
C ALA A 34 -5.88 -4.96 -10.00
N GLU A 35 -6.95 -4.48 -9.37
CA GLU A 35 -6.88 -3.65 -8.15
C GLU A 35 -6.30 -4.46 -6.98
N LEU A 36 -6.76 -5.68 -6.73
CA LEU A 36 -6.24 -6.54 -5.66
C LEU A 36 -4.75 -6.89 -5.83
N ILE A 37 -4.31 -7.15 -7.06
CA ILE A 37 -2.90 -7.43 -7.36
C ILE A 37 -2.05 -6.17 -7.12
N HIS A 38 -2.53 -5.03 -7.60
CA HIS A 38 -1.86 -3.75 -7.40
C HIS A 38 -1.71 -3.42 -5.91
N ASP A 39 -2.79 -3.54 -5.15
CA ASP A 39 -2.79 -3.25 -3.72
C ASP A 39 -1.92 -4.25 -2.94
N GLY A 40 -1.92 -5.52 -3.35
CA GLY A 40 -1.01 -6.54 -2.81
C GLY A 40 0.47 -6.22 -3.04
N LEU A 41 0.82 -5.70 -4.22
CA LEU A 41 2.19 -5.25 -4.51
C LEU A 41 2.58 -4.05 -3.64
N LEU A 42 1.68 -3.07 -3.48
CA LEU A 42 1.89 -1.92 -2.62
C LEU A 42 2.14 -2.33 -1.16
N ILE A 43 1.31 -3.23 -0.62
CA ILE A 43 1.48 -3.74 0.76
C ILE A 43 2.82 -4.45 0.90
N ARG A 44 3.21 -5.27 -0.08
CA ARG A 44 4.51 -5.96 -0.07
C ARG A 44 5.67 -4.96 -0.03
N GLU A 45 5.62 -3.91 -0.82
CA GLU A 45 6.66 -2.87 -0.83
C GLU A 45 6.74 -2.13 0.51
N GLN A 46 5.60 -1.77 1.09
CA GLN A 46 5.54 -1.15 2.42
C GLN A 46 6.15 -2.06 3.49
N MET A 47 5.85 -3.36 3.46
CA MET A 47 6.44 -4.33 4.39
C MET A 47 7.97 -4.44 4.23
N LEU A 48 8.47 -4.43 3.00
CA LEU A 48 9.91 -4.44 2.72
C LEU A 48 10.59 -3.16 3.21
N TYR A 49 9.99 -2.01 2.94
CA TYR A 49 10.47 -0.72 3.42
C TYR A 49 10.57 -0.68 4.95
N MET A 50 9.50 -1.10 5.65
CA MET A 50 9.49 -1.14 7.12
C MET A 50 10.53 -2.13 7.69
N THR A 51 10.75 -3.25 7.00
CA THR A 51 11.81 -4.20 7.37
C THR A 51 13.20 -3.56 7.23
N LYS A 52 13.42 -2.80 6.16
CA LYS A 52 14.67 -2.07 5.95
C LYS A 52 14.88 -0.99 7.02
N LEU A 53 13.84 -0.24 7.38
CA LEU A 53 13.91 0.75 8.45
C LEU A 53 14.27 0.13 9.79
N ARG A 54 13.66 -1.01 10.16
CA ARG A 54 14.01 -1.74 11.39
C ARG A 54 15.47 -2.18 11.39
N SER A 55 15.95 -2.70 10.26
CA SER A 55 17.36 -3.09 10.11
C SER A 55 18.31 -1.90 10.25
N LEU A 56 17.97 -0.75 9.66
CA LEU A 56 18.75 0.48 9.78
C LEU A 56 18.79 0.98 11.22
N ALA A 57 17.63 1.03 11.88
CA ALA A 57 17.53 1.45 13.27
C ALA A 57 18.40 0.60 14.21
N ALA A 58 18.48 -0.71 13.98
CA ALA A 58 19.31 -1.62 14.77
C ALA A 58 20.83 -1.32 14.66
N THR A 59 21.28 -0.69 13.58
CA THR A 59 22.70 -0.39 13.34
C THR A 59 23.02 1.11 13.37
N THR A 60 22.04 1.96 13.66
CA THR A 60 22.22 3.42 13.68
C THR A 60 22.80 3.83 15.03
N ALA A 61 23.94 4.52 15.01
CA ALA A 61 24.52 5.05 16.24
C ALA A 61 23.68 6.23 16.77
N ARG A 62 23.65 6.39 18.10
CA ARG A 62 22.87 7.45 18.76
C ARG A 62 23.19 8.86 18.23
N ALA A 63 24.46 9.14 17.94
CA ALA A 63 24.89 10.44 17.42
C ALA A 63 24.29 10.72 16.04
N ASP A 64 24.29 9.71 15.15
CA ASP A 64 23.72 9.83 13.80
C ASP A 64 22.20 10.05 13.86
N ALA A 65 21.51 9.38 14.79
CA ALA A 65 20.07 9.56 15.00
C ALA A 65 19.73 10.99 15.46
N ILE A 66 20.53 11.56 16.37
CA ILE A 66 20.34 12.94 16.84
C ILE A 66 20.58 13.94 15.69
N ALA A 67 21.65 13.75 14.91
CA ALA A 67 21.95 14.60 13.76
C ALA A 67 20.88 14.57 12.65
N VAL A 68 20.06 13.50 12.57
CA VAL A 68 18.87 13.47 11.70
C VAL A 68 17.74 14.30 12.28
N LEU A 69 17.47 14.21 13.58
CA LEU A 69 16.43 14.98 14.26
C LEU A 69 16.71 16.48 14.22
N ASP A 70 17.97 16.89 14.39
CA ASP A 70 18.38 18.29 14.33
C ASP A 70 18.10 18.88 12.94
N ARG A 71 18.31 18.11 11.87
CA ARG A 71 18.01 18.53 10.48
C ARG A 71 16.52 18.55 10.16
N ALA A 72 15.70 17.76 10.85
CA ALA A 72 14.26 17.69 10.59
C ALA A 72 13.53 18.98 10.99
N ALA A 73 14.09 19.78 11.90
CA ALA A 73 13.56 21.09 12.27
C ALA A 73 13.63 22.11 11.11
N ASP A 74 14.50 21.89 10.13
CA ASP A 74 14.77 22.80 9.02
C ASP A 74 13.98 22.45 7.74
N ASP A 75 13.23 21.34 7.72
CA ASP A 75 12.48 20.88 6.55
C ASP A 75 10.95 21.00 6.76
N PRO A 76 10.28 22.03 6.19
CA PRO A 76 8.87 22.29 6.40
C PRO A 76 7.93 21.31 5.67
N ALA A 77 8.43 20.31 4.94
CA ALA A 77 7.63 19.36 4.16
C ALA A 77 6.80 18.36 5.01
N ALA A 78 6.90 18.39 6.34
CA ALA A 78 6.01 17.65 7.25
C ALA A 78 4.59 18.28 7.39
N ASP A 79 4.17 19.09 6.40
CA ASP A 79 2.94 19.86 6.41
C ASP A 79 1.70 18.99 6.09
N ARG A 80 0.99 18.61 7.17
CA ARG A 80 -0.48 18.57 7.35
C ARG A 80 -1.40 17.76 6.41
N SER A 81 -0.92 17.00 5.43
CA SER A 81 -1.82 16.14 4.63
C SER A 81 -2.14 14.77 5.27
N ILE A 82 -1.38 14.34 6.29
CA ILE A 82 -1.54 13.01 6.93
C ILE A 82 -2.64 13.01 8.01
N LEU A 83 -3.06 14.19 8.51
CA LEU A 83 -4.07 14.31 9.57
C LEU A 83 -5.51 14.48 9.06
N THR A 84 -5.74 14.57 7.74
CA THR A 84 -7.08 14.83 7.17
C THR A 84 -7.87 13.59 6.74
N LEU A 85 -7.33 12.37 6.90
CA LEU A 85 -8.04 11.12 6.51
C LEU A 85 -8.87 10.48 7.64
N SER A 86 -9.33 11.24 8.61
CA SER A 86 -10.34 10.77 9.57
C SER A 86 -11.46 11.78 9.79
N ARG A 87 -12.39 11.82 8.83
CA ARG A 87 -13.80 12.01 9.15
C ARG A 87 -14.69 11.40 8.05
N PRO A 88 -15.58 10.44 8.39
CA PRO A 88 -16.53 9.91 7.43
C PRO A 88 -17.61 10.96 7.12
N ARG A 89 -18.06 10.95 5.85
CA ARG A 89 -19.19 11.74 5.36
C ARG A 89 -20.47 11.34 6.11
N GLY A 90 -21.07 12.29 6.81
CA GLY A 90 -22.43 12.18 7.34
C GLY A 90 -23.43 12.82 6.39
N ARG A 91 -24.28 11.95 5.82
CA ARG A 91 -25.57 12.16 5.13
C ARG A 91 -25.77 13.41 4.28
#